data_AF-A0A6F8T3Q5-F1
#
_entry.id   AF-A0A6F8T3Q5-F1
#
_cell.length_a   1.000
_cell.length_b   1.000
_cell.length_c   1.000
_cell.angle_alpha   90.00
_cell.angle_beta   90.00
_cell.angle_gamma   90.00
#
_symmetry.space_group_name_H-M   'P 1'
#
loop_
_entity.id
_entity.type
_entity.pdbx_description
1 polymer ?
#
loop_
_entity_poly.entity_id
_entity_poly.type
_entity_poly.pdbx_seq_one_letter_code
_entity_poly.pdbx_strand_id
1 'polypeptide(L)'
;MPIIENFSNFLESEVLKTPTGYDYKLGLFITPQSQRGQICKLNALSVVLNALHKIHDMPKPPPLRKDKNHPDSLRQQAKERYGSTVGEIYSAKTLAQIAADNGYDHSSVVTANSFTDYNWTIIRSVNSGEAPILFYDIDLEGEPARMKSHREHAAVVVGYYVNKKQELGFIVSQGGNYYWAKAEDIYLSTNQLNPNRASEVFWKLDNEWYDLYNLRFSPQTLFSQPSDQRLALPLPLEDGGLKNKVLIIHNKPKLVPKNSFWSPSPLKLNSDESTRLFSECLDREHIPYQNTPGQ
;
A
#
# COMPACT_ATOMS: atom_id res chain seq x y z
N MET A 1 -3.98 -12.30 -4.78
CA MET A 1 -3.24 -13.09 -3.78
C MET A 1 -4.26 -13.79 -2.90
N PRO A 2 -3.92 -14.87 -2.19
CA PRO A 2 -4.85 -15.44 -1.21
C PRO A 2 -5.14 -14.43 -0.09
N ILE A 3 -6.42 -14.24 0.23
CA ILE A 3 -6.87 -13.38 1.33
C ILE A 3 -6.57 -14.09 2.65
N ILE A 4 -6.16 -13.33 3.66
CA ILE A 4 -6.11 -13.78 5.05
C ILE A 4 -7.42 -13.38 5.72
N GLU A 5 -8.39 -14.29 5.78
CA GLU A 5 -9.67 -14.05 6.46
C GLU A 5 -9.59 -14.33 7.97
N ASN A 6 -8.76 -15.32 8.34
CA ASN A 6 -8.54 -15.74 9.72
C ASN A 6 -7.05 -15.97 9.95
N PHE A 7 -6.46 -15.23 10.91
CA PHE A 7 -5.02 -15.28 11.13
C PHE A 7 -4.55 -16.64 11.68
N SER A 8 -5.28 -17.23 12.61
CA SER A 8 -4.94 -18.55 13.17
C SER A 8 -4.92 -19.63 12.08
N ASN A 9 -5.92 -19.62 11.21
CA ASN A 9 -6.03 -20.56 10.10
C ASN A 9 -4.88 -20.37 9.10
N PHE A 10 -4.51 -19.12 8.79
CA PHE A 10 -3.35 -18.81 7.96
C PHE A 10 -2.03 -19.30 8.58
N LEU A 11 -1.83 -19.09 9.89
CA LEU A 11 -0.64 -19.57 10.60
C LEU A 11 -0.56 -21.11 10.52
N GLU A 12 -1.68 -21.79 10.75
CA GLU A 12 -1.77 -23.25 10.70
C GLU A 12 -1.58 -23.81 9.29
N SER A 13 -2.11 -23.15 8.25
CA SER A 13 -2.09 -23.66 6.87
C SER A 13 -0.81 -23.33 6.12
N GLU A 14 -0.29 -22.10 6.25
CA GLU A 14 0.78 -21.59 5.39
C GLU A 14 2.14 -21.46 6.09
N VAL A 15 2.14 -21.10 7.38
CA VAL A 15 3.37 -20.67 8.07
C VAL A 15 4.13 -21.87 8.67
N LEU A 16 5.45 -21.81 8.60
CA LEU A 16 6.34 -22.82 9.18
C LEU A 16 6.21 -22.82 10.71
N LYS A 17 5.92 -23.99 11.28
CA LYS A 17 5.90 -24.20 12.73
C LYS A 17 7.31 -24.54 13.23
N THR A 18 7.75 -23.82 14.25
CA THR A 18 9.02 -23.97 14.96
C THR A 18 8.76 -24.42 16.41
N PRO A 19 9.79 -24.83 17.18
CA PRO A 19 9.61 -25.17 18.59
C PRO A 19 9.05 -24.03 19.46
N THR A 20 9.23 -22.78 19.05
CA THR A 20 8.80 -21.59 19.79
C THR A 20 7.51 -20.95 19.27
N GLY A 21 6.88 -21.52 18.24
CA GLY A 21 5.67 -20.96 17.62
C GLY A 21 5.74 -20.98 16.09
N TYR A 22 5.10 -20.03 15.42
CA TYR A 22 5.14 -19.90 13.97
C TYR A 22 6.24 -18.91 13.53
N ASP A 23 6.91 -19.17 12.41
CA ASP A 23 7.99 -18.32 11.88
C ASP A 23 7.43 -17.14 11.08
N TYR A 24 7.07 -16.07 11.79
CA TYR A 24 6.59 -14.84 11.20
C TYR A 24 6.96 -13.61 12.03
N LYS A 25 6.87 -12.43 11.41
CA LYS A 25 7.02 -11.14 12.06
C LYS A 25 6.04 -10.13 11.49
N LEU A 26 5.28 -9.50 12.37
CA LEU A 26 4.47 -8.31 12.05
C LEU A 26 5.24 -7.04 12.39
N GLY A 27 5.07 -6.01 11.54
CA GLY A 27 5.67 -4.69 11.67
C GLY A 27 4.68 -3.66 12.23
N LEU A 28 4.63 -2.49 11.58
CA LEU A 28 3.65 -1.45 11.89
C LEU A 28 2.23 -1.97 11.65
N PHE A 29 1.34 -1.79 12.63
CA PHE A 29 -0.06 -2.18 12.48
C PHE A 29 -0.78 -1.24 11.48
N ILE A 30 -1.34 -1.81 10.42
CA ILE A 30 -2.00 -1.10 9.32
C ILE A 30 -3.45 -1.54 9.27
N THR A 31 -4.42 -0.63 9.39
CA THR A 31 -5.82 -0.96 9.09
C THR A 31 -6.03 -0.88 7.57
N PRO A 32 -6.43 -1.97 6.89
CA PRO A 32 -6.70 -1.94 5.46
C PRO A 32 -7.80 -0.91 5.13
N GLN A 33 -7.69 -0.31 3.95
CA GLN A 33 -8.68 0.65 3.47
C GLN A 33 -9.13 0.24 2.06
N SER A 34 -10.44 0.15 1.86
CA SER A 34 -11.00 -0.08 0.52
C SER A 34 -10.59 1.05 -0.42
N GLN A 35 -10.30 0.68 -1.66
CA GLN A 35 -9.92 1.62 -2.71
C GLN A 35 -10.91 1.54 -3.86
N ARG A 36 -11.10 2.66 -4.58
CA ARG A 36 -11.85 2.72 -5.84
C ARG A 36 -11.11 3.63 -6.81
N GLY A 37 -11.20 3.36 -8.11
CA GLY A 37 -10.51 4.13 -9.15
C GLY A 37 -8.98 4.05 -9.07
N GLN A 38 -8.31 4.98 -9.75
CA GLN A 38 -6.87 4.96 -10.03
C GLN A 38 -5.99 5.53 -8.91
N ILE A 39 -6.19 5.07 -7.67
CA ILE A 39 -5.54 5.68 -6.48
C ILE A 39 -4.80 4.68 -5.59
N CYS A 40 -4.51 3.46 -6.06
CA CYS A 40 -3.92 2.40 -5.23
C CYS A 40 -2.65 2.82 -4.48
N LYS A 41 -1.81 3.62 -5.13
CA LYS A 41 -0.55 4.15 -4.57
C LYS A 41 -0.77 5.22 -3.49
N LEU A 42 -1.75 6.10 -3.70
CA LEU A 42 -2.18 7.06 -2.68
C LEU A 42 -2.90 6.35 -1.52
N ASN A 43 -3.64 5.27 -1.79
CA ASN A 43 -4.27 4.45 -0.75
C ASN A 43 -3.20 3.78 0.11
N ALA A 44 -2.19 3.16 -0.50
CA ALA A 44 -1.05 2.58 0.20
C ALA A 44 -0.32 3.62 1.08
N LEU A 45 -0.09 4.84 0.55
CA LEU A 45 0.44 5.94 1.35
C LEU A 45 -0.49 6.30 2.51
N SER A 46 -1.77 6.52 2.23
CA SER A 46 -2.79 6.89 3.23
C SER A 46 -2.82 5.95 4.43
N VAL A 47 -2.82 4.63 4.21
CA VAL A 47 -2.89 3.67 5.31
C VAL A 47 -1.61 3.67 6.15
N VAL A 48 -0.44 3.87 5.53
CA VAL A 48 0.84 4.04 6.26
C VAL A 48 0.81 5.32 7.11
N LEU A 49 0.42 6.46 6.54
CA LEU A 49 0.38 7.72 7.28
C LEU A 49 -0.60 7.65 8.46
N ASN A 50 -1.77 7.04 8.26
CA ASN A 50 -2.76 6.84 9.33
C ASN A 50 -2.23 5.95 10.45
N ALA A 51 -1.51 4.88 10.12
CA ALA A 51 -0.88 4.01 11.11
C ALA A 51 0.21 4.73 11.90
N LEU A 52 1.08 5.48 11.21
CA LEU A 52 2.11 6.30 11.85
C LEU A 52 1.50 7.37 12.77
N HIS A 53 0.41 8.01 12.36
CA HIS A 53 -0.33 8.95 13.22
C HIS A 53 -0.86 8.25 14.47
N LYS A 54 -1.55 7.11 14.30
CA LYS A 54 -2.19 6.37 15.39
C LYS A 54 -1.20 5.79 16.39
N ILE A 55 -0.05 5.28 15.92
CA ILE A 55 0.89 4.50 16.73
C ILE A 55 2.03 5.38 17.26
N HIS A 56 2.43 6.40 16.51
CA HIS A 56 3.61 7.23 16.84
C HIS A 56 3.30 8.72 17.04
N ASP A 57 2.02 9.11 17.12
CA ASP A 57 1.59 10.51 17.27
C ASP A 57 2.21 11.46 16.21
N MET A 58 2.42 10.92 15.00
CA MET A 58 2.79 11.73 13.83
C MET A 58 1.62 12.63 13.42
N PRO A 59 1.82 13.67 12.58
CA PRO A 59 0.74 14.56 12.15
C PRO A 59 -0.48 13.80 11.60
N LYS A 60 -1.70 14.28 11.86
CA LYS A 60 -2.90 13.64 11.30
C LYS A 60 -2.92 13.84 9.77
N PRO A 61 -2.91 12.78 8.95
CA PRO A 61 -2.93 12.95 7.51
C PRO A 61 -4.31 13.43 7.03
N PRO A 62 -4.38 14.13 5.88
CA PRO A 62 -5.65 14.43 5.23
C PRO A 62 -6.29 13.14 4.71
N PRO A 63 -7.61 13.12 4.46
CA PRO A 63 -8.26 11.95 3.89
C PRO A 63 -7.75 11.66 2.47
N LEU A 64 -7.89 10.40 2.04
CA LEU A 64 -7.53 9.99 0.67
C LEU A 64 -8.33 10.74 -0.39
N ARG A 65 -9.62 10.96 -0.13
CA ARG A 65 -10.57 11.69 -1.00
C ARG A 65 -11.21 12.81 -0.20
N LYS A 66 -11.59 13.89 -0.89
CA LYS A 66 -12.34 14.99 -0.29
C LYS A 66 -13.63 14.48 0.33
N ASP A 67 -14.00 15.06 1.46
CA ASP A 67 -15.35 14.97 2.02
C ASP A 67 -15.84 16.38 2.38
N LYS A 68 -17.08 16.50 2.87
CA LYS A 68 -17.68 17.80 3.20
C LYS A 68 -16.91 18.57 4.28
N ASN A 69 -16.16 17.85 5.12
CA ASN A 69 -15.43 18.42 6.27
C ASN A 69 -13.95 18.67 5.94
N HIS A 70 -13.44 18.02 4.90
CA HIS A 70 -12.03 18.04 4.50
C HIS A 70 -11.93 18.32 3.00
N PRO A 71 -11.91 19.61 2.61
CA PRO A 71 -11.84 20.00 1.21
C PRO A 71 -10.47 19.69 0.60
N ASP A 72 -9.42 19.54 1.41
CA ASP A 72 -8.07 19.09 1.04
C ASP A 72 -7.90 17.58 1.28
N SER A 73 -7.31 16.88 0.31
CA SER A 73 -7.15 15.42 0.31
C SER A 73 -5.89 15.01 -0.42
N LEU A 74 -5.34 13.82 -0.12
CA LEU A 74 -4.15 13.30 -0.82
C LEU A 74 -4.35 13.26 -2.34
N ARG A 75 -5.55 12.86 -2.80
CA ARG A 75 -5.89 12.87 -4.23
C ARG A 75 -5.92 14.27 -4.83
N GLN A 76 -6.36 15.29 -4.08
CA GLN A 76 -6.33 16.66 -4.58
C GLN A 76 -4.90 17.19 -4.67
N GLN A 77 -4.10 16.98 -3.63
CA GLN A 77 -2.69 17.39 -3.60
C GLN A 77 -1.92 16.78 -4.77
N ALA A 78 -2.12 15.49 -5.04
CA ALA A 78 -1.59 14.79 -6.21
C ALA A 78 -1.91 15.51 -7.52
N LYS A 79 -3.16 15.97 -7.69
CA LYS A 79 -3.61 16.63 -8.92
C LYS A 79 -3.09 18.06 -9.05
N GLU A 80 -3.13 18.82 -7.97
CA GLU A 80 -2.82 20.25 -7.98
C GLU A 80 -1.32 20.53 -7.99
N ARG A 81 -0.51 19.66 -7.37
CA ARG A 81 0.93 19.89 -7.18
C ARG A 81 1.83 18.93 -7.95
N TYR A 82 1.34 17.74 -8.29
CA TYR A 82 2.17 16.66 -8.80
C TYR A 82 1.74 16.13 -10.17
N GLY A 83 0.89 16.87 -10.89
CA GLY A 83 0.54 16.57 -12.28
C GLY A 83 -0.33 15.32 -12.47
N SER A 84 -0.96 14.82 -11.40
CA SER A 84 -1.94 13.74 -11.48
C SER A 84 -3.23 14.23 -12.17
N THR A 85 -3.82 13.41 -13.02
CA THR A 85 -5.02 13.77 -13.77
C THR A 85 -6.30 13.29 -13.08
N VAL A 86 -6.26 12.07 -12.53
CA VAL A 86 -7.38 11.40 -11.86
C VAL A 86 -7.04 10.86 -10.46
N GLY A 87 -5.79 11.02 -10.00
CA GLY A 87 -5.29 10.53 -8.71
C GLY A 87 -4.20 9.45 -8.85
N GLU A 88 -3.84 9.10 -10.07
CA GLU A 88 -2.74 8.22 -10.41
C GLU A 88 -1.40 8.84 -10.01
N ILE A 89 -0.47 7.99 -9.59
CA ILE A 89 0.91 8.36 -9.26
C ILE A 89 1.81 7.33 -9.93
N TYR A 90 2.90 7.76 -10.55
CA TYR A 90 3.82 6.86 -11.25
C TYR A 90 5.26 6.97 -10.76
N SER A 91 5.48 7.70 -9.66
CA SER A 91 6.79 7.86 -9.03
C SER A 91 6.73 7.69 -7.53
N ALA A 92 7.61 6.85 -6.99
CA ALA A 92 7.80 6.71 -5.55
C ALA A 92 8.32 8.00 -4.91
N LYS A 93 9.08 8.82 -5.64
CA LYS A 93 9.55 10.14 -5.15
C LYS A 93 8.39 11.11 -4.99
N THR A 94 7.44 11.11 -5.92
CA THR A 94 6.20 11.91 -5.79
C THR A 94 5.40 11.50 -4.54
N LEU A 95 5.27 10.20 -4.25
CA LEU A 95 4.62 9.75 -3.01
C LEU A 95 5.38 10.21 -1.76
N ALA A 96 6.71 10.14 -1.78
CA ALA A 96 7.55 10.66 -0.70
C ALA A 96 7.38 12.18 -0.50
N GLN A 97 7.29 12.96 -1.58
CA GLN A 97 7.04 14.40 -1.53
C GLN A 97 5.63 14.72 -0.98
N ILE A 98 4.60 13.97 -1.43
CA ILE A 98 3.25 14.08 -0.85
C ILE A 98 3.28 13.78 0.65
N ALA A 99 4.03 12.76 1.10
CA ALA A 99 4.19 12.48 2.51
C ALA A 99 4.87 13.65 3.26
N ALA A 100 5.94 14.20 2.70
CA ALA A 100 6.68 15.32 3.27
C ALA A 100 5.81 16.59 3.41
N ASP A 101 5.00 16.91 2.40
CA ASP A 101 4.02 18.01 2.43
C ASP A 101 3.01 17.88 3.58
N ASN A 102 2.79 16.65 4.08
CA ASN A 102 1.88 16.35 5.20
C ASN A 102 2.64 16.12 6.52
N GLY A 103 3.91 16.52 6.61
CA GLY A 103 4.71 16.47 7.83
C GLY A 103 5.46 15.14 8.05
N TYR A 104 5.60 14.33 7.01
CA TYR A 104 6.37 13.08 7.00
C TYR A 104 7.61 13.21 6.11
N ASP A 105 8.52 14.11 6.49
CA ASP A 105 9.69 14.54 5.71
C ASP A 105 10.84 13.52 5.64
N HIS A 106 10.78 12.44 6.42
CA HIS A 106 11.79 11.38 6.43
C HIS A 106 11.26 10.17 5.67
N SER A 107 11.73 9.97 4.44
CA SER A 107 11.40 8.80 3.63
C SER A 107 12.60 8.31 2.85
N SER A 108 12.60 7.01 2.54
CA SER A 108 13.57 6.40 1.64
C SER A 108 12.86 5.80 0.44
N VAL A 109 13.38 6.08 -0.74
CA VAL A 109 13.03 5.37 -1.99
C VAL A 109 14.23 4.52 -2.37
N VAL A 110 14.12 3.21 -2.14
CA VAL A 110 15.19 2.24 -2.44
C VAL A 110 14.88 1.54 -3.74
N THR A 111 15.84 1.46 -4.66
CA THR A 111 15.74 0.65 -5.87
C THR A 111 16.58 -0.60 -5.68
N ALA A 112 15.94 -1.76 -5.56
CA ALA A 112 16.64 -3.01 -5.35
C ALA A 112 17.29 -3.52 -6.65
N ASN A 113 18.54 -3.96 -6.56
CA ASN A 113 19.27 -4.51 -7.71
C ASN A 113 19.23 -6.04 -7.80
N SER A 114 18.75 -6.70 -6.74
CA SER A 114 18.66 -8.16 -6.66
C SER A 114 17.51 -8.59 -5.76
N PHE A 115 17.11 -9.86 -5.85
CA PHE A 115 16.09 -10.44 -4.99
C PHE A 115 16.50 -10.39 -3.51
N THR A 116 17.77 -10.66 -3.21
CA THR A 116 18.31 -10.61 -1.84
C THR A 116 18.22 -9.20 -1.26
N ASP A 117 18.62 -8.19 -2.03
CA ASP A 117 18.57 -6.78 -1.63
C ASP A 117 17.12 -6.30 -1.42
N TYR A 118 16.22 -6.71 -2.31
CA TYR A 118 14.78 -6.44 -2.20
C TYR A 118 14.21 -6.98 -0.88
N ASN A 119 14.44 -8.26 -0.60
CA ASN A 119 13.95 -8.89 0.63
C ASN A 119 14.59 -8.29 1.87
N TRP A 120 15.91 -8.03 1.84
CA TRP A 120 16.61 -7.45 2.98
C TRP A 120 16.09 -6.06 3.34
N THR A 121 15.83 -5.22 2.33
CA THR A 121 15.25 -3.89 2.51
C THR A 121 13.88 -3.96 3.21
N ILE A 122 13.01 -4.85 2.73
CA ILE A 122 11.66 -5.03 3.28
C ILE A 122 11.71 -5.56 4.72
N ILE A 123 12.46 -6.65 4.95
CA ILE A 123 12.60 -7.28 6.27
C ILE A 123 13.19 -6.29 7.29
N ARG A 124 14.21 -5.52 6.91
CA ARG A 124 14.83 -4.52 7.79
C ARG A 124 13.82 -3.44 8.19
N SER A 125 13.01 -2.97 7.24
CA SER A 125 11.97 -1.97 7.50
C SER A 125 10.89 -2.51 8.44
N VAL A 126 10.37 -3.72 8.19
CA VAL A 126 9.41 -4.41 9.09
C VAL A 126 9.99 -4.58 10.50
N ASN A 127 11.23 -5.03 10.63
CA ASN A 127 11.91 -5.19 11.93
C ASN A 127 12.16 -3.85 12.66
N SER A 128 12.19 -2.75 11.93
CA SER A 128 12.29 -1.40 12.46
C SER A 128 10.95 -0.84 12.93
N GLY A 129 9.85 -1.58 12.72
CA GLY A 129 8.50 -1.13 13.07
C GLY A 129 7.91 -0.19 12.03
N GLU A 130 8.33 -0.33 10.77
CA GLU A 130 7.83 0.45 9.64
C GLU A 130 6.96 -0.42 8.72
N ALA A 131 6.33 0.20 7.72
CA ALA A 131 5.51 -0.47 6.73
C ALA A 131 5.96 -0.07 5.31
N PRO A 132 6.84 -0.86 4.65
CA PRO A 132 7.29 -0.54 3.31
C PRO A 132 6.15 -0.68 2.30
N ILE A 133 6.08 0.25 1.35
CA ILE A 133 5.17 0.25 0.21
C ILE A 133 5.89 -0.39 -0.97
N LEU A 134 5.31 -1.48 -1.48
CA LEU A 134 5.79 -2.21 -2.64
C LEU A 134 5.04 -1.76 -3.88
N PHE A 135 5.73 -1.80 -5.02
CA PHE A 135 5.12 -1.62 -6.34
C PHE A 135 5.40 -2.84 -7.21
N TYR A 136 4.38 -3.37 -7.86
CA TYR A 136 4.49 -4.60 -8.65
C TYR A 136 3.42 -4.62 -9.74
N ASP A 137 3.62 -5.45 -10.76
CA ASP A 137 2.67 -5.67 -11.85
C ASP A 137 1.58 -6.67 -11.41
N ILE A 138 0.33 -6.43 -11.77
CA ILE A 138 -0.76 -7.37 -11.45
C ILE A 138 -1.43 -7.95 -12.69
N ASP A 139 -1.84 -9.21 -12.65
CA ASP A 139 -2.56 -9.85 -13.75
C ASP A 139 -4.05 -9.45 -13.79
N LEU A 140 -4.90 -10.29 -14.41
CA LEU A 140 -6.33 -10.01 -14.53
C LEU A 140 -7.07 -10.25 -13.21
N GLU A 141 -6.51 -11.14 -12.39
CA GLU A 141 -7.02 -11.64 -11.13
C GLU A 141 -6.54 -10.79 -9.94
N GLY A 142 -5.62 -9.85 -10.18
CA GLY A 142 -5.03 -9.02 -9.15
C GLY A 142 -3.88 -9.70 -8.39
N GLU A 143 -3.33 -10.77 -8.97
CA GLU A 143 -2.13 -11.47 -8.49
C GLU A 143 -0.86 -10.82 -9.04
N PRO A 144 0.29 -10.95 -8.36
CA PRO A 144 1.59 -10.59 -8.95
C PRO A 144 1.79 -11.26 -10.30
N ALA A 145 1.90 -10.45 -11.36
CA ALA A 145 1.96 -10.94 -12.72
C ALA A 145 3.27 -11.70 -12.98
N ARG A 146 3.16 -12.90 -13.55
CA ARG A 146 4.32 -13.69 -14.03
C ARG A 146 4.81 -13.27 -15.41
N MET A 147 3.95 -12.58 -16.16
CA MET A 147 4.25 -12.01 -17.46
C MET A 147 3.73 -10.57 -17.49
N LYS A 148 4.48 -9.69 -18.16
CA LYS A 148 4.24 -8.26 -18.24
C LYS A 148 2.79 -7.94 -18.63
N SER A 149 2.01 -7.51 -17.64
CA SER A 149 0.59 -7.17 -17.77
C SER A 149 0.35 -5.67 -17.93
N HIS A 150 1.36 -4.86 -17.59
CA HIS A 150 1.33 -3.39 -17.65
C HIS A 150 0.31 -2.75 -16.69
N ARG A 151 0.10 -3.36 -15.52
CA ARG A 151 -0.81 -2.93 -14.47
C ARG A 151 -0.06 -2.73 -13.16
N GLU A 152 0.53 -1.56 -13.00
CA GLU A 152 1.23 -1.24 -11.76
C GLU A 152 0.26 -1.10 -10.59
N HIS A 153 0.46 -1.93 -9.57
CA HIS A 153 -0.20 -1.87 -8.29
C HIS A 153 0.72 -1.40 -7.17
N ALA A 154 0.14 -1.09 -6.02
CA ALA A 154 0.88 -0.87 -4.79
C ALA A 154 0.21 -1.57 -3.62
N ALA A 155 1.01 -2.17 -2.76
CA ALA A 155 0.55 -2.77 -1.50
C ALA A 155 1.52 -2.42 -0.38
N VAL A 156 1.03 -2.48 0.85
CA VAL A 156 1.82 -2.17 2.05
C VAL A 156 2.21 -3.47 2.74
N VAL A 157 3.49 -3.71 3.00
CA VAL A 157 3.92 -4.88 3.78
C VAL A 157 3.64 -4.61 5.26
N VAL A 158 2.84 -5.48 5.86
CA VAL A 158 2.52 -5.43 7.30
C VAL A 158 3.31 -6.47 8.08
N GLY A 159 3.89 -7.45 7.40
CA GLY A 159 4.75 -8.47 7.99
C GLY A 159 5.37 -9.40 6.96
N TYR A 160 6.20 -10.32 7.44
CA TYR A 160 6.77 -11.40 6.65
C TYR A 160 6.67 -12.72 7.41
N TYR A 161 6.79 -13.83 6.69
CA TYR A 161 6.73 -15.17 7.26
C TYR A 161 7.59 -16.14 6.44
N VAL A 162 7.96 -17.26 7.04
CA VAL A 162 8.53 -18.40 6.33
C VAL A 162 7.44 -19.44 6.16
N ASN A 163 7.18 -19.87 4.93
CA ASN A 163 6.14 -20.85 4.66
C ASN A 163 6.61 -22.28 4.97
N LYS A 164 5.69 -23.26 4.94
CA LYS A 164 6.02 -24.68 5.17
C LYS A 164 7.03 -25.29 4.19
N LYS A 165 7.26 -24.65 3.04
CA LYS A 165 8.29 -25.01 2.05
C LYS A 165 9.62 -24.29 2.28
N GLN A 166 9.76 -23.57 3.40
CA GLN A 166 10.93 -22.76 3.78
C GLN A 166 11.19 -21.58 2.82
N GLU A 167 10.13 -21.09 2.16
CA GLU A 167 10.21 -19.91 1.28
C GLU A 167 9.72 -18.67 2.05
N LEU A 168 10.37 -17.53 1.82
CA LEU A 168 9.94 -16.24 2.36
C LEU A 168 8.64 -15.79 1.70
N GLY A 169 7.67 -15.39 2.51
CA GLY A 169 6.46 -14.72 2.08
C GLY A 169 6.25 -13.39 2.78
N PHE A 170 5.44 -12.53 2.17
CA PHE A 170 5.01 -11.25 2.70
C PHE A 170 3.52 -11.28 3.01
N ILE A 171 3.15 -10.64 4.13
CA ILE A 171 1.78 -10.30 4.46
C ILE A 171 1.60 -8.85 4.04
N VAL A 172 0.63 -8.59 3.18
CA VAL A 172 0.41 -7.27 2.58
C VAL A 172 -1.02 -6.78 2.79
N SER A 173 -1.17 -5.47 2.93
CA SER A 173 -2.46 -4.78 2.94
C SER A 173 -2.68 -4.08 1.61
N GLN A 174 -3.82 -4.36 0.97
CA GLN A 174 -4.28 -3.69 -0.24
C GLN A 174 -5.80 -3.85 -0.38
N GLY A 175 -6.47 -2.93 -1.08
CA GLY A 175 -7.88 -3.11 -1.46
C GLY A 175 -8.87 -3.36 -0.31
N GLY A 176 -8.55 -2.97 0.93
CA GLY A 176 -9.39 -3.20 2.10
C GLY A 176 -9.20 -4.56 2.78
N ASN A 177 -8.25 -5.39 2.35
CA ASN A 177 -8.00 -6.70 2.96
C ASN A 177 -6.51 -6.92 3.25
N TYR A 178 -6.23 -7.98 4.00
CA TYR A 178 -4.89 -8.55 4.09
C TYR A 178 -4.76 -9.75 3.16
N TYR A 179 -3.58 -9.88 2.56
CA TYR A 179 -3.22 -10.94 1.65
C TYR A 179 -1.84 -11.49 2.02
N TRP A 180 -1.52 -12.67 1.52
CA TRP A 180 -0.15 -13.16 1.53
C TRP A 180 0.34 -13.50 0.13
N ALA A 181 1.64 -13.37 -0.10
CA ALA A 181 2.27 -13.85 -1.33
C ALA A 181 3.71 -14.27 -1.06
N LYS A 182 4.25 -15.14 -1.92
CA LYS A 182 5.69 -15.41 -1.90
C LYS A 182 6.46 -14.14 -2.25
N ALA A 183 7.56 -13.91 -1.56
CA ALA A 183 8.43 -12.77 -1.84
C ALA A 183 8.97 -12.82 -3.28
N GLU A 184 9.26 -14.03 -3.77
CA GLU A 184 9.74 -14.26 -5.15
C GLU A 184 8.72 -13.83 -6.20
N ASP A 185 7.44 -14.19 -6.03
CA ASP A 185 6.38 -13.81 -6.98
C ASP A 185 6.23 -12.29 -7.08
N ILE A 186 6.28 -11.59 -5.95
CA ILE A 186 6.26 -10.12 -5.91
C ILE A 186 7.52 -9.54 -6.57
N TYR A 187 8.71 -10.08 -6.28
CA TYR A 187 9.97 -9.61 -6.86
C TYR A 187 10.02 -9.78 -8.38
N LEU A 188 9.63 -10.95 -8.88
CA LEU A 188 9.56 -11.24 -10.32
C LEU A 188 8.57 -10.28 -11.01
N SER A 189 7.44 -10.02 -10.37
CA SER A 189 6.46 -9.07 -10.87
C SER A 189 6.99 -7.63 -10.92
N THR A 190 7.60 -7.11 -9.85
CA THR A 190 8.15 -5.74 -9.85
C THR A 190 9.28 -5.55 -10.87
N ASN A 191 10.07 -6.59 -11.13
CA ASN A 191 11.16 -6.52 -12.11
C ASN A 191 10.68 -6.42 -13.57
N GLN A 192 9.41 -6.72 -13.83
CA GLN A 192 8.80 -6.59 -15.16
C GLN A 192 8.23 -5.20 -15.43
N LEU A 193 8.06 -4.39 -14.38
CA LEU A 193 7.59 -3.02 -14.53
C LEU A 193 8.54 -2.22 -15.43
N ASN A 194 7.96 -1.26 -16.14
CA ASN A 194 8.77 -0.38 -16.95
C ASN A 194 9.55 0.60 -16.04
N PRO A 195 10.80 0.92 -16.38
CA PRO A 195 11.56 1.96 -15.68
C PRO A 195 10.98 3.37 -15.93
N ASN A 196 10.11 3.52 -16.91
CA ASN A 196 9.37 4.74 -17.19
C ASN A 196 7.91 4.38 -17.54
N ARG A 197 6.98 5.32 -17.38
CA ARG A 197 5.58 5.09 -17.76
C ARG A 197 5.19 6.01 -18.92
N ALA A 198 4.65 5.41 -19.96
CA ALA A 198 4.02 6.14 -21.05
C ALA A 198 2.72 6.79 -20.57
N SER A 199 2.29 7.85 -21.27
CA SER A 199 0.99 8.48 -21.04
C SER A 199 -0.15 7.46 -21.15
N GLU A 200 -1.07 7.54 -20.20
CA GLU A 200 -2.25 6.69 -20.13
C GLU A 200 -3.51 7.52 -20.33
N VAL A 201 -4.50 6.94 -21.00
CA VAL A 201 -5.80 7.57 -21.16
C VAL A 201 -6.74 7.04 -20.09
N PHE A 202 -7.49 7.96 -19.48
CA PHE A 202 -8.56 7.64 -18.56
C PHE A 202 -9.91 8.06 -19.13
N TRP A 203 -10.92 7.23 -18.89
CA TRP A 203 -12.30 7.43 -19.28
C TRP A 203 -13.17 7.50 -18.05
N LYS A 204 -14.07 8.50 -18.01
CA LYS A 204 -15.03 8.65 -16.92
C LYS A 204 -16.32 7.92 -17.25
N LEU A 205 -16.58 6.84 -16.51
CA LEU A 205 -17.87 6.14 -16.52
C LEU A 205 -18.55 6.38 -15.18
N ASP A 206 -19.80 6.86 -15.25
CA ASP A 206 -20.57 7.31 -14.08
C ASP A 206 -19.76 8.29 -13.20
N ASN A 207 -19.43 7.87 -11.98
CA ASN A 207 -18.75 8.70 -10.98
C ASN A 207 -17.26 8.33 -10.79
N GLU A 208 -16.71 7.40 -11.56
CA GLU A 208 -15.34 6.90 -11.39
C GLU A 208 -14.51 6.99 -12.69
N TRP A 209 -13.19 6.94 -12.54
CA TRP A 209 -12.23 7.02 -13.63
C TRP A 209 -11.58 5.66 -13.86
N TYR A 210 -11.60 5.21 -15.10
CA TYR A 210 -11.10 3.91 -15.53
C TYR A 210 -10.00 4.10 -16.57
N ASP A 211 -8.98 3.25 -16.55
CA ASP A 211 -8.07 3.12 -17.68
C ASP A 211 -8.62 2.09 -18.68
N LEU A 212 -7.93 1.90 -19.81
CA LEU A 212 -8.37 1.01 -20.90
C LEU A 212 -8.51 -0.43 -20.41
N TYR A 213 -7.72 -0.81 -19.42
CA TYR A 213 -7.68 -2.15 -18.89
C TYR A 213 -8.84 -2.39 -17.93
N ASN A 214 -9.10 -1.49 -16.98
CA ASN A 214 -10.22 -1.59 -16.06
C ASN A 214 -11.58 -1.56 -16.79
N LEU A 215 -11.65 -0.89 -17.95
CA LEU A 215 -12.83 -0.93 -18.83
C LEU A 215 -13.17 -2.35 -19.36
N ARG A 216 -12.17 -3.24 -19.52
CA ARG A 216 -12.40 -4.60 -20.04
C ARG A 216 -13.10 -5.53 -19.04
N PHE A 217 -13.10 -5.18 -17.76
CA PHE A 217 -13.64 -6.00 -16.67
C PHE A 217 -14.92 -5.43 -16.07
N SER A 218 -15.30 -4.20 -16.44
CA SER A 218 -16.68 -3.76 -16.26
C SER A 218 -17.52 -4.55 -17.26
N PRO A 219 -18.62 -5.21 -16.83
CA PRO A 219 -19.43 -6.00 -17.74
C PRO A 219 -19.81 -5.13 -18.94
N GLN A 220 -19.64 -5.69 -20.14
CA GLN A 220 -19.91 -5.05 -21.45
C GLN A 220 -21.37 -4.60 -21.63
N THR A 221 -22.17 -4.58 -20.56
CA THR A 221 -23.58 -4.19 -20.52
C THR A 221 -23.83 -2.74 -20.09
N LEU A 222 -22.82 -1.92 -19.83
CA LEU A 222 -23.03 -0.47 -19.76
C LEU A 222 -22.60 0.19 -21.07
N PHE A 223 -23.58 0.32 -21.98
CA PHE A 223 -23.56 1.18 -23.18
C PHE A 223 -23.40 2.68 -22.85
N SER A 224 -22.78 3.03 -21.72
CA SER A 224 -22.49 4.40 -21.35
C SER A 224 -21.28 4.86 -22.16
N GLN A 225 -21.48 5.77 -23.12
CA GLN A 225 -20.33 6.47 -23.68
C GLN A 225 -19.58 7.19 -22.55
N PRO A 226 -18.24 7.21 -22.55
CA PRO A 226 -17.46 7.96 -21.59
C PRO A 226 -17.94 9.40 -21.52
N SER A 227 -18.24 9.88 -20.32
CA SER A 227 -18.70 11.26 -20.12
C SER A 227 -17.56 12.28 -20.23
N ASP A 228 -16.32 11.84 -20.03
CA ASP A 228 -15.10 12.65 -20.08
C ASP A 228 -13.90 11.73 -20.37
N GLN A 229 -12.85 12.29 -20.94
CA GLN A 229 -11.59 11.61 -21.24
C GLN A 229 -10.42 12.50 -20.82
N ARG A 230 -9.40 11.92 -20.20
CA ARG A 230 -8.19 12.65 -19.84
C ARG A 230 -6.94 11.86 -20.15
N LEU A 231 -5.87 12.57 -20.48
CA LEU A 231 -4.56 12.01 -20.75
C LEU A 231 -3.63 12.29 -19.57
N ALA A 232 -2.99 11.25 -19.03
CA ALA A 232 -1.94 11.38 -18.04
C ALA A 232 -0.67 11.94 -18.68
N LEU A 233 -0.01 12.85 -17.97
CA LEU A 233 1.27 13.38 -18.43
C LEU A 233 2.34 12.27 -18.39
N PRO A 234 3.26 12.22 -19.37
CA PRO A 234 4.39 11.32 -19.29
C PRO A 234 5.30 11.75 -18.13
N LEU A 235 5.90 10.79 -17.43
CA LEU A 235 6.89 11.13 -16.40
C LEU A 235 8.29 11.34 -17.00
N PRO A 236 9.11 12.23 -16.40
CA PRO A 236 10.52 12.38 -16.75
C PRO A 236 11.28 11.05 -16.55
N LEU A 237 12.26 10.78 -17.41
CA LEU A 237 13.12 9.58 -17.34
C LEU A 237 13.86 9.43 -15.99
N GLU A 238 14.14 10.55 -15.33
CA GLU A 238 15.00 10.65 -14.14
C GLU A 238 14.25 10.28 -12.84
N ASP A 239 12.93 10.42 -12.84
CA ASP A 239 12.05 10.18 -11.69
C ASP A 239 11.00 9.09 -11.93
N GLY A 240 10.87 8.65 -13.19
CA GLY A 240 9.83 7.74 -13.67
C GLY A 240 9.97 6.30 -13.17
N GLY A 241 8.84 5.61 -13.21
CA GLY A 241 8.73 4.16 -13.02
C GLY A 241 8.82 3.69 -11.58
N LEU A 242 8.28 2.49 -11.36
CA LEU A 242 8.17 1.87 -10.04
C LEU A 242 8.92 0.53 -9.95
N LYS A 243 9.63 0.16 -11.03
CA LYS A 243 10.41 -1.08 -11.14
C LYS A 243 11.39 -1.23 -9.98
N ASN A 244 11.27 -2.33 -9.25
CA ASN A 244 12.11 -2.71 -8.11
C ASN A 244 12.21 -1.66 -7.00
N LYS A 245 11.30 -0.67 -6.97
CA LYS A 245 11.31 0.37 -5.94
C LYS A 245 10.55 -0.09 -4.71
N VAL A 246 11.07 0.30 -3.55
CA VAL A 246 10.40 0.19 -2.25
C VAL A 246 10.39 1.59 -1.65
N LEU A 247 9.22 2.06 -1.25
CA LEU A 247 9.07 3.33 -0.53
C LEU A 247 8.87 3.05 0.96
N ILE A 248 9.65 3.72 1.79
CA ILE A 248 9.57 3.63 3.25
C ILE A 248 9.34 5.03 3.79
N ILE A 249 8.27 5.22 4.56
CA ILE A 249 8.05 6.44 5.35
C ILE A 249 8.55 6.14 6.75
N HIS A 250 9.62 6.82 7.16
CA HIS A 250 10.27 6.58 8.44
C HIS A 250 9.47 7.25 9.56
N ASN A 251 9.42 6.57 10.71
CA ASN A 251 8.99 7.25 11.91
C ASN A 251 10.08 8.27 12.34
N LYS A 252 9.66 9.47 12.71
CA LYS A 252 10.48 10.38 13.48
C LYS A 252 9.68 10.74 14.72
N PRO A 253 10.04 10.19 15.89
CA PRO A 253 9.38 10.62 17.13
C PRO A 253 9.50 12.13 17.24
N LYS A 254 8.43 12.83 17.65
CA LYS A 254 8.56 14.22 18.09
C LYS A 254 9.68 14.27 19.13
N LEU A 255 10.65 15.17 18.95
CA LEU A 255 11.63 15.48 19.98
C LEU A 255 10.85 16.01 21.19
N VAL A 256 10.53 15.14 22.15
CA VAL A 256 9.91 15.58 23.39
C VAL A 256 10.96 16.41 24.12
N PRO A 257 10.67 17.65 24.55
CA PRO A 257 11.60 18.43 25.34
C PRO A 257 12.07 17.60 26.53
N LYS A 258 13.39 17.54 26.77
CA LYS A 258 14.06 16.74 27.82
C LYS A 258 13.57 17.02 29.27
N ASN A 259 12.60 17.91 29.45
CA ASN A 259 12.07 18.32 30.75
C ASN A 259 10.73 17.67 31.10
N SER A 260 10.20 16.78 30.26
CA SER A 260 9.01 15.99 30.59
C SER A 260 9.44 14.63 31.18
N PHE A 261 9.39 14.54 32.51
CA PHE A 261 9.59 13.30 33.30
C PHE A 261 8.55 12.21 32.99
N TRP A 262 7.53 12.53 32.18
CA TRP A 262 6.41 11.67 31.78
C TRP A 262 6.28 11.54 30.26
N SER A 263 7.40 11.59 29.53
CA SER A 263 7.37 11.36 28.08
C SER A 263 7.21 9.85 27.82
N PRO A 264 6.10 9.36 27.24
CA PRO A 264 6.08 7.99 26.76
C PRO A 264 7.14 7.89 25.67
N SER A 265 8.09 6.98 25.84
CA SER A 265 8.98 6.56 24.75
C SER A 265 8.12 6.25 23.52
N PRO A 266 8.55 6.58 22.29
CA PRO A 266 7.86 6.11 21.09
C PRO A 266 7.62 4.61 21.24
N LEU A 267 6.35 4.23 21.39
CA LEU A 267 5.93 2.86 21.63
C LEU A 267 6.26 2.07 20.38
N LYS A 268 7.38 1.35 20.39
CA LYS A 268 7.61 0.26 19.46
C LYS A 268 6.66 -0.85 19.90
N LEU A 269 5.62 -1.11 19.12
CA LEU A 269 4.71 -2.23 19.38
C LEU A 269 5.54 -3.51 19.56
N ASN A 270 5.31 -4.22 20.66
CA ASN A 270 5.92 -5.54 20.84
C ASN A 270 5.20 -6.56 19.92
N SER A 271 5.79 -7.76 19.76
CA SER A 271 5.22 -8.79 18.87
C SER A 271 3.79 -9.14 19.20
N ASP A 272 3.48 -9.25 20.50
CA ASP A 272 2.20 -9.73 21.00
C ASP A 272 1.10 -8.70 20.75
N GLU A 273 1.42 -7.41 20.92
CA GLU A 273 0.51 -6.31 20.63
C GLU A 273 0.23 -6.17 19.13
N SER A 274 1.26 -6.27 18.28
CA SER A 274 1.07 -6.28 16.82
C SER A 274 0.18 -7.45 16.39
N THR A 275 0.39 -8.65 16.94
CA THR A 275 -0.46 -9.82 16.68
C THR A 275 -1.89 -9.62 17.14
N ARG A 276 -2.09 -9.11 18.37
CA ARG A 276 -3.44 -8.83 18.88
C ARG A 276 -4.19 -7.83 18.00
N LEU A 277 -3.57 -6.70 17.65
CA LEU A 277 -4.19 -5.67 16.81
C LEU A 277 -4.52 -6.21 15.41
N PHE A 278 -3.63 -7.02 14.84
CA PHE A 278 -3.86 -7.66 13.53
C PHE A 278 -5.07 -8.59 13.57
N SER A 279 -5.16 -9.48 14.56
CA SER A 279 -6.31 -10.37 14.75
C SER A 279 -7.61 -9.59 14.99
N GLU A 280 -7.59 -8.59 15.88
CA GLU A 280 -8.77 -7.73 16.12
C GLU A 280 -9.24 -7.01 14.85
N CYS A 281 -8.33 -6.65 13.96
CA CYS A 281 -8.69 -6.01 12.70
C CYS A 281 -9.43 -6.99 11.77
N LEU A 282 -8.95 -8.23 11.66
CA LEU A 282 -9.62 -9.27 10.88
C LEU A 282 -11.02 -9.60 11.42
N ASP A 283 -11.16 -9.64 12.75
CA ASP A 283 -12.44 -9.90 13.41
C ASP A 283 -13.45 -8.75 13.19
N ARG A 284 -12.97 -7.50 13.09
CA ARG A 284 -13.83 -6.31 12.83
C ARG A 284 -14.31 -6.20 11.38
N GLU A 285 -13.54 -6.69 10.43
CA GLU A 285 -13.92 -6.72 9.00
C GLU A 285 -15.05 -7.74 8.71
N HIS A 286 -15.43 -8.58 9.68
CA HIS A 286 -16.64 -9.42 9.60
C HIS A 286 -17.95 -8.66 9.90
N ILE A 287 -17.91 -7.33 10.06
CA ILE A 287 -19.12 -6.51 10.08
C ILE A 287 -19.65 -6.43 8.63
N PRO A 288 -20.84 -6.99 8.32
CA PRO A 288 -21.36 -7.01 6.97
C PRO A 288 -21.42 -5.58 6.44
N TYR A 289 -20.86 -5.39 5.24
CA TYR A 289 -20.96 -4.18 4.46
C TYR A 289 -22.44 -3.81 4.32
N GLN A 290 -22.94 -2.92 5.18
CA GLN A 290 -24.25 -2.32 4.98
C GLN A 290 -24.11 -1.37 3.79
N ASN A 291 -24.40 -1.90 2.61
CA ASN A 291 -24.93 -1.09 1.52
C ASN A 291 -26.19 -0.41 2.07
N THR A 292 -26.03 0.79 2.62
CA THR A 292 -27.12 1.76 2.63
C THR A 292 -27.01 2.51 1.31
N PRO A 293 -27.83 2.19 0.29
CA PRO A 293 -28.08 3.14 -0.77
C PRO A 293 -28.79 4.33 -0.11
N GLY A 294 -28.04 5.42 0.07
CA GLY A 294 -28.57 6.68 0.55
C GLY A 294 -29.56 7.23 -0.48
N GLN A 295 -30.79 7.33 0.00
CA GLN A 295 -31.92 8.10 -0.53
C GLN A 295 -31.55 9.56 -0.82
#